data_AF-A0A662G5E9-F1
#
_entry.id   AF-A0A662G5E9-F1
#
_cell.length_a   1.000
_cell.length_b   1.000
_cell.length_c   1.000
_cell.angle_alpha   90.00
_cell.angle_beta   90.00
_cell.angle_gamma   90.00
#
_symmetry.space_group_name_H-M   'P 1'
#
loop_
_entity.id
_entity.type
_entity.pdbx_description
1 polymer ?
#
loop_
_entity_poly.entity_id
_entity_poly.type
_entity_poly.pdbx_seq_one_letter_code
_entity_poly.pdbx_strand_id
1 'polypeptide(L)'
;MPEGAHPTLLADYYYDYSDEGSLGAGDTWTQDTSLESDQVAEITHIEVFSPISGGTAGDLKRLVLTIDGQDMGQYCLINPYYWHNTAPPRSFIYNTVWQFGPGAIAETHPLMNPTFKAKKKFGIKVTAGDSAVSSSFRIRIYGYLYQGEDHLRRIFGDRAYTDTATIVDRNRGVSLDVTKDAVDISIDNWDEMVGGVKQAKPIVYPVVRYAYNASATTANTPYEFSYKANQVNTAEENLFFEYDESEAMFIQSLGVRSVNHLKYAGIKIGDREYPAGSGFRVDYPVAHPLHFGHGYPLFPQDIPIFYAVPRLNWGFLIHDEKGRVFVQDDGNSISANNIVVAIQAIYVSL
;
A
#
# COMPACT_ATOMS: atom_id res chain seq x y z
N MET A 1 23.07 -15.61 3.69
CA MET A 1 21.90 -15.34 2.83
C MET A 1 21.62 -16.61 2.06
N PRO A 2 20.37 -17.10 1.99
CA PRO A 2 20.05 -18.23 1.12
C PRO A 2 20.43 -17.87 -0.32
N GLU A 3 20.85 -18.85 -1.13
CA GLU A 3 21.08 -18.67 -2.57
C GLU A 3 19.86 -17.98 -3.23
N GLY A 4 20.09 -16.96 -4.07
CA GLY A 4 19.01 -16.26 -4.80
C GLY A 4 18.45 -14.99 -4.14
N ALA A 5 19.20 -14.34 -3.23
CA ALA A 5 18.76 -13.29 -2.30
C ALA A 5 18.27 -11.93 -2.86
N HIS A 6 17.76 -11.86 -4.10
CA HIS A 6 17.16 -10.64 -4.66
C HIS A 6 15.82 -10.94 -5.33
N PRO A 7 14.78 -10.12 -5.11
CA PRO A 7 13.52 -10.28 -5.83
C PRO A 7 13.75 -10.19 -7.33
N THR A 8 13.14 -11.10 -8.08
CA THR A 8 13.17 -11.13 -9.54
C THR A 8 11.91 -10.50 -10.11
N LEU A 9 11.97 -10.11 -11.38
CA LEU A 9 10.81 -9.64 -12.13
C LEU A 9 9.91 -10.84 -12.42
N LEU A 10 8.71 -10.86 -11.83
CA LEU A 10 7.72 -11.93 -12.00
C LEU A 10 6.80 -11.66 -13.19
N ALA A 11 6.42 -10.39 -13.40
CA ALA A 11 5.63 -9.96 -14.55
C ALA A 11 5.95 -8.53 -14.95
N ASP A 12 5.79 -8.25 -16.24
CA ASP A 12 5.99 -6.94 -16.84
C ASP A 12 4.81 -6.63 -17.79
N TYR A 13 3.89 -5.81 -17.30
CA TYR A 13 2.70 -5.41 -18.05
C TYR A 13 2.94 -4.03 -18.65
N TYR A 14 2.89 -3.95 -19.97
CA TYR A 14 3.04 -2.71 -20.71
C TYR A 14 1.74 -2.40 -21.44
N TYR A 15 1.13 -1.26 -21.11
CA TYR A 15 0.00 -0.73 -21.86
C TYR A 15 0.57 0.12 -22.99
N ASP A 16 0.43 -0.33 -24.23
CA ASP A 16 0.96 0.40 -25.38
C ASP A 16 -0.12 1.27 -26.02
N TYR A 17 -0.06 2.58 -25.78
CA TYR A 17 -1.02 3.53 -26.34
C TYR A 17 -1.08 3.50 -27.87
N SER A 18 0.02 3.18 -28.58
CA SER A 18 -0.02 3.11 -30.05
C SER A 18 -0.88 1.96 -30.56
N ASP A 19 -1.00 0.90 -29.78
CA ASP A 19 -1.65 -0.35 -30.19
C ASP A 19 -3.03 -0.48 -29.54
N GLU A 20 -3.17 -0.10 -28.27
CA GLU A 20 -4.39 -0.21 -27.47
C GLU A 20 -5.28 1.05 -27.55
N GLY A 21 -4.73 2.19 -27.97
CA GLY A 21 -5.42 3.48 -27.99
C GLY A 21 -5.53 4.13 -26.61
N SER A 22 -6.48 5.06 -26.44
CA SER A 22 -6.71 5.70 -25.13
C SER A 22 -7.46 4.76 -24.20
N LEU A 23 -7.00 4.65 -22.95
CA LEU A 23 -7.83 4.09 -21.89
C LEU A 23 -8.86 5.15 -21.49
N GLY A 24 -10.14 4.93 -21.78
CA GLY A 24 -11.21 5.90 -21.55
C GLY A 24 -11.39 6.26 -20.07
N ALA A 25 -12.02 7.41 -19.79
CA ALA A 25 -12.29 7.82 -18.41
C ALA A 25 -13.14 6.77 -17.68
N GLY A 26 -12.72 6.36 -16.49
CA GLY A 26 -13.33 5.28 -15.71
C GLY A 26 -13.12 3.85 -16.27
N ASP A 27 -12.54 3.69 -17.46
CA ASP A 27 -12.26 2.38 -18.02
C ASP A 27 -11.15 1.68 -17.25
N THR A 28 -11.17 0.36 -17.32
CA THR A 28 -10.24 -0.50 -16.61
C THR A 28 -9.46 -1.40 -17.57
N TRP A 29 -8.16 -1.47 -17.36
CA TRP A 29 -7.26 -2.42 -18.01
C TRP A 29 -6.82 -3.48 -17.00
N THR A 30 -6.88 -4.75 -17.39
CA THR A 30 -6.59 -5.90 -16.50
C THR A 30 -5.60 -6.81 -17.20
N GLN A 31 -4.61 -7.28 -16.45
CA GLN A 31 -3.61 -8.24 -16.92
C GLN A 31 -3.36 -9.26 -15.81
N ASP A 32 -3.15 -10.52 -16.17
CA ASP A 32 -2.76 -11.56 -15.23
C ASP A 32 -1.69 -12.50 -15.80
N THR A 33 -0.97 -13.15 -14.89
CA THR A 33 0.05 -14.16 -15.16
C THR A 33 -0.31 -15.42 -14.41
N SER A 34 -0.43 -16.52 -15.15
CA SER A 34 -0.66 -17.85 -14.57
C SER A 34 0.66 -18.49 -14.17
N LEU A 35 0.65 -19.20 -13.05
CA LEU A 35 1.76 -20.01 -12.57
C LEU A 35 1.57 -21.45 -13.02
N GLU A 36 2.68 -22.15 -13.28
CA GLU A 36 2.67 -23.58 -13.53
C GLU A 36 2.23 -24.36 -12.28
N SER A 37 1.78 -25.61 -12.44
CA SER A 37 1.24 -26.38 -11.31
C SER A 37 2.26 -26.69 -10.20
N ASP A 38 3.55 -26.62 -10.51
CA ASP A 38 4.65 -26.81 -9.56
C ASP A 38 5.27 -25.48 -9.09
N GLN A 39 4.62 -24.34 -9.38
CA GLN A 39 5.11 -23.00 -9.06
C GLN A 39 4.19 -22.26 -8.11
N VAL A 40 4.79 -21.47 -7.22
CA VAL A 40 4.10 -20.50 -6.36
C VAL A 40 4.91 -19.21 -6.28
N ALA A 41 4.23 -18.08 -6.07
CA ALA A 41 4.88 -16.77 -6.05
C ALA A 41 4.67 -16.02 -4.74
N GLU A 42 5.71 -15.32 -4.30
CA GLU A 42 5.71 -14.33 -3.22
C GLU A 42 5.95 -12.95 -3.80
N ILE A 43 4.96 -12.06 -3.74
CA ILE A 43 5.03 -10.72 -4.33
C ILE A 43 5.51 -9.73 -3.27
N THR A 44 6.69 -9.17 -3.52
CA THR A 44 7.38 -8.29 -2.57
C THR A 44 7.10 -6.82 -2.83
N HIS A 45 7.01 -6.43 -4.11
CA HIS A 45 6.74 -5.06 -4.51
C HIS A 45 6.28 -4.97 -5.97
N ILE A 46 5.84 -3.78 -6.34
CA ILE A 46 5.31 -3.39 -7.64
C ILE A 46 6.02 -2.08 -7.99
N GLU A 47 6.32 -1.88 -9.27
CA GLU A 47 6.80 -0.62 -9.80
C GLU A 47 5.82 -0.10 -10.85
N VAL A 48 5.45 1.17 -10.73
CA VAL A 48 4.53 1.86 -11.64
C VAL A 48 5.29 2.94 -12.39
N PHE A 49 5.49 2.75 -13.68
CA PHE A 49 5.92 3.80 -14.60
C PHE A 49 4.65 4.51 -15.10
N SER A 50 4.28 5.57 -14.38
CA SER A 50 3.08 6.35 -14.66
C SER A 50 3.09 6.95 -16.07
N PRO A 51 1.93 7.08 -16.73
CA PRO A 51 1.83 7.71 -18.04
C PRO A 51 2.16 9.19 -17.93
N ILE A 52 3.21 9.64 -18.63
CA ILE A 52 3.59 11.05 -18.74
C ILE A 52 3.97 11.37 -20.17
N SER A 53 3.38 12.42 -20.74
CA SER A 53 3.62 12.86 -22.11
C SER A 53 3.72 14.37 -22.17
N GLY A 54 4.84 14.90 -22.70
CA GLY A 54 5.07 16.34 -22.78
C GLY A 54 5.00 17.07 -21.43
N GLY A 55 5.37 16.41 -20.33
CA GLY A 55 5.26 16.94 -18.96
C GLY A 55 3.87 16.86 -18.34
N THR A 56 2.86 16.39 -19.07
CA THR A 56 1.50 16.18 -18.57
C THR A 56 1.34 14.74 -18.11
N ALA A 57 0.97 14.55 -16.85
CA ALA A 57 0.64 13.24 -16.30
C ALA A 57 -0.74 12.79 -16.80
N GLY A 58 -0.83 11.57 -17.32
CA GLY A 58 -2.11 10.92 -17.60
C GLY A 58 -2.87 10.63 -16.31
N ASP A 59 -4.21 10.69 -16.36
CA ASP A 59 -5.08 10.47 -15.20
C ASP A 59 -5.26 8.98 -14.88
N LEU A 60 -4.16 8.26 -14.69
CA LEU A 60 -4.18 6.89 -14.21
C LEU A 60 -4.38 6.93 -12.70
N LYS A 61 -5.59 6.59 -12.24
CA LYS A 61 -6.03 6.95 -10.89
C LYS A 61 -5.86 5.83 -9.87
N ARG A 62 -6.12 4.58 -10.27
CA ARG A 62 -6.19 3.44 -9.35
C ARG A 62 -5.48 2.22 -9.92
N LEU A 63 -4.66 1.58 -9.11
CA LEU A 63 -4.10 0.25 -9.37
C LEU A 63 -4.40 -0.68 -8.19
N VAL A 64 -4.91 -1.85 -8.51
CA VAL A 64 -5.20 -2.91 -7.54
C VAL A 64 -4.51 -4.20 -7.98
N LEU A 65 -3.96 -4.93 -7.01
CA LEU A 65 -3.40 -6.27 -7.24
C LEU A 65 -4.52 -7.31 -7.23
N THR A 66 -4.42 -8.32 -8.09
CA THR A 66 -5.28 -9.51 -8.04
C THR A 66 -4.43 -10.72 -7.68
N ILE A 67 -4.90 -11.54 -6.73
CA ILE A 67 -4.22 -12.75 -6.26
C ILE A 67 -5.21 -13.90 -6.36
N ASP A 68 -4.85 -14.93 -7.12
CA ASP A 68 -5.66 -16.14 -7.33
C ASP A 68 -7.12 -15.86 -7.73
N GLY A 69 -7.32 -14.77 -8.49
CA GLY A 69 -8.63 -14.30 -8.96
C GLY A 69 -9.39 -13.40 -7.98
N GLN A 70 -8.87 -13.17 -6.77
CA GLN A 70 -9.45 -12.26 -5.80
C GLN A 70 -8.87 -10.84 -5.96
N ASP A 71 -9.74 -9.85 -5.93
CA ASP A 71 -9.39 -8.43 -5.92
C ASP A 71 -8.85 -8.05 -4.53
N MET A 72 -7.63 -7.53 -4.48
CA MET A 72 -6.96 -7.14 -3.23
C MET A 72 -7.19 -5.66 -2.90
N GLY A 73 -8.15 -4.95 -3.50
CA GLY A 73 -8.27 -3.49 -3.37
C GLY A 73 -8.45 -3.00 -1.94
N GLN A 74 -9.07 -3.81 -1.08
CA GLN A 74 -9.14 -3.53 0.36
C GLN A 74 -7.76 -3.59 1.05
N TYR A 75 -6.74 -4.23 0.51
CA TYR A 75 -5.42 -4.30 1.13
C TYR A 75 -4.36 -3.57 0.31
N CYS A 76 -4.41 -3.67 -1.01
CA CYS A 76 -3.45 -3.07 -1.93
C CYS A 76 -4.17 -2.16 -2.94
N LEU A 77 -4.25 -0.89 -2.56
CA LEU A 77 -4.70 0.21 -3.40
C LEU A 77 -3.52 1.15 -3.66
N ILE A 78 -2.94 1.05 -4.85
CA ILE A 78 -1.77 1.84 -5.28
C ILE A 78 -2.27 3.01 -6.11
N ASN A 79 -1.79 4.21 -5.79
CA ASN A 79 -1.98 5.41 -6.60
C ASN A 79 -0.92 5.38 -7.71
N PRO A 80 -1.30 5.21 -8.99
CA PRO A 80 -0.35 5.17 -10.09
C PRO A 80 -0.20 6.53 -10.78
N TYR A 81 -0.87 7.57 -10.30
CA TYR A 81 -0.78 8.92 -10.86
C TYR A 81 0.61 9.51 -10.63
N TYR A 82 1.25 10.07 -11.66
CA TYR A 82 2.66 10.48 -11.61
C TYR A 82 3.00 11.32 -10.38
N TRP A 83 2.26 12.40 -10.09
CA TRP A 83 2.58 13.27 -8.95
C TRP A 83 2.45 12.60 -7.59
N HIS A 84 1.57 11.60 -7.49
CA HIS A 84 1.17 10.96 -6.23
C HIS A 84 1.52 9.47 -6.22
N ASN A 85 2.46 9.05 -7.07
CA ASN A 85 2.77 7.65 -7.26
C ASN A 85 3.25 7.04 -5.94
N THR A 86 2.51 6.04 -5.46
CA THR A 86 2.81 5.36 -4.18
C THR A 86 3.77 4.19 -4.34
N ALA A 87 3.99 3.71 -5.56
CA ALA A 87 4.89 2.61 -5.90
C ALA A 87 5.75 2.94 -7.14
N PRO A 88 6.50 4.06 -7.13
CA PRO A 88 7.38 4.41 -8.24
C PRO A 88 8.53 3.40 -8.39
N PRO A 89 9.21 3.35 -9.54
CA PRO A 89 10.36 2.48 -9.75
C PRO A 89 11.43 2.70 -8.67
N ARG A 90 12.01 1.62 -8.13
CA ARG A 90 12.97 1.71 -7.01
C ARG A 90 14.19 2.55 -7.35
N SER A 91 14.64 2.50 -8.61
CA SER A 91 15.75 3.34 -9.11
C SER A 91 15.47 4.84 -9.05
N PHE A 92 14.21 5.23 -8.90
CA PHE A 92 13.74 6.62 -8.86
C PHE A 92 13.40 7.10 -7.44
N ILE A 93 13.48 6.22 -6.45
CA ILE A 93 13.18 6.57 -5.06
C ILE A 93 14.42 7.18 -4.40
N TYR A 94 14.28 8.41 -3.88
CA TYR A 94 15.35 9.14 -3.22
C TYR A 94 15.62 8.68 -1.78
N ASN A 95 14.59 8.22 -1.08
CA ASN A 95 14.65 7.85 0.34
C ASN A 95 14.75 6.34 0.54
N THR A 96 13.82 5.74 1.29
CA THR A 96 13.81 4.32 1.64
C THR A 96 13.09 3.50 0.57
N VAL A 97 13.62 2.32 0.29
CA VAL A 97 13.02 1.37 -0.65
C VAL A 97 11.61 0.98 -0.21
N TRP A 98 10.66 1.06 -1.15
CA TRP A 98 9.27 0.65 -0.97
C TRP A 98 9.09 -0.87 -1.18
N GLN A 99 8.33 -1.52 -0.29
CA GLN A 99 7.90 -2.91 -0.40
C GLN A 99 6.73 -3.23 0.53
N PHE A 100 6.08 -4.37 0.30
CA PHE A 100 5.07 -4.91 1.20
C PHE A 100 5.72 -5.46 2.47
N GLY A 101 5.19 -5.07 3.63
CA GLY A 101 5.68 -5.52 4.92
C GLY A 101 7.04 -4.93 5.35
N PRO A 102 7.60 -5.43 6.47
CA PRO A 102 8.82 -4.86 7.04
C PRO A 102 10.08 -5.23 6.25
N GLY A 103 10.02 -6.24 5.39
CA GLY A 103 11.10 -6.60 4.47
C GLY A 103 11.84 -7.89 4.75
N ALA A 104 11.40 -8.67 5.73
CA ALA A 104 11.85 -10.05 5.81
C ALA A 104 11.13 -10.85 4.72
N ILE A 105 11.92 -11.51 3.90
CA ILE A 105 11.52 -12.38 2.81
C ILE A 105 11.91 -13.79 3.19
N ALA A 106 11.26 -14.80 2.62
CA ALA A 106 11.58 -16.18 2.95
C ALA A 106 11.53 -16.48 4.47
N GLU A 107 10.65 -15.79 5.18
CA GLU A 107 10.50 -15.84 6.64
C GLU A 107 9.12 -16.42 7.01
N THR A 108 9.09 -17.24 8.06
CA THR A 108 7.90 -17.94 8.54
C THR A 108 7.22 -17.24 9.70
N HIS A 109 7.81 -16.17 10.24
CA HIS A 109 7.17 -15.31 11.24
C HIS A 109 6.04 -14.45 10.61
N PRO A 110 4.80 -14.49 11.14
CA PRO A 110 3.62 -13.98 10.44
C PRO A 110 3.60 -12.46 10.27
N LEU A 111 4.26 -11.70 11.16
CA LEU A 111 4.33 -10.24 11.06
C LEU A 111 5.58 -9.72 10.33
N MET A 112 6.54 -10.60 10.04
CA MET A 112 7.81 -10.22 9.40
C MET A 112 7.76 -10.39 7.89
N ASN A 113 6.91 -11.31 7.39
CA ASN A 113 6.70 -11.53 5.96
C ASN A 113 5.21 -11.49 5.53
N PRO A 114 4.51 -10.36 5.70
CA PRO A 114 3.16 -10.19 5.22
C PRO A 114 3.13 -9.89 3.71
N THR A 115 4.00 -10.46 2.87
CA THR A 115 3.93 -10.29 1.41
C THR A 115 2.73 -11.03 0.82
N PHE A 116 2.23 -10.59 -0.35
CA PHE A 116 1.15 -11.30 -1.03
C PHE A 116 1.64 -12.64 -1.59
N LYS A 117 0.84 -13.69 -1.43
CA LYS A 117 1.18 -15.06 -1.85
C LYS A 117 0.19 -15.55 -2.88
N ALA A 118 0.69 -15.85 -4.08
CA ALA A 118 -0.11 -16.35 -5.20
C ALA A 118 0.21 -17.82 -5.46
N LYS A 119 -0.80 -18.69 -5.42
CA LYS A 119 -0.66 -20.13 -5.67
C LYS A 119 -0.84 -20.50 -7.14
N LYS A 120 -1.74 -19.81 -7.84
CA LYS A 120 -2.15 -20.15 -9.22
C LYS A 120 -1.93 -19.00 -10.19
N LYS A 121 -2.24 -17.78 -9.77
CA LYS A 121 -2.09 -16.61 -10.63
C LYS A 121 -2.04 -15.32 -9.83
N PHE A 122 -1.46 -14.31 -10.44
CA PHE A 122 -1.49 -12.94 -9.94
C PHE A 122 -1.64 -11.97 -11.10
N GLY A 123 -2.05 -10.75 -10.81
CA GLY A 123 -2.27 -9.77 -11.86
C GLY A 123 -2.58 -8.39 -11.32
N ILE A 124 -3.02 -7.52 -12.20
CA ILE A 124 -3.37 -6.13 -11.89
C ILE A 124 -4.71 -5.75 -12.50
N LYS A 125 -5.32 -4.76 -11.88
CA LYS A 125 -6.46 -4.03 -12.40
C LYS A 125 -6.16 -2.55 -12.27
N VAL A 126 -6.07 -1.85 -13.39
CA VAL A 126 -5.73 -0.42 -13.45
C VAL A 126 -6.92 0.35 -14.01
N THR A 127 -7.34 1.42 -13.35
CA THR A 127 -8.50 2.22 -13.74
C THR A 127 -8.08 3.67 -14.00
N ALA A 128 -8.51 4.23 -15.14
CA ALA A 128 -8.39 5.65 -15.43
C ALA A 128 -9.31 6.47 -14.53
N GLY A 129 -8.95 7.72 -14.27
CA GLY A 129 -9.74 8.67 -13.48
C GLY A 129 -10.86 9.31 -14.30
N ASP A 130 -11.08 10.59 -14.05
CA ASP A 130 -12.13 11.38 -14.69
C ASP A 130 -11.78 11.76 -16.15
N SER A 131 -10.51 11.60 -16.53
CA SER A 131 -10.02 11.83 -17.89
C SER A 131 -9.40 10.57 -18.51
N ALA A 132 -9.45 10.48 -19.84
CA ALA A 132 -8.81 9.40 -20.56
C ALA A 132 -7.28 9.47 -20.43
N VAL A 133 -6.63 8.30 -20.41
CA VAL A 133 -5.17 8.16 -20.43
C VAL A 133 -4.72 7.95 -21.88
N SER A 134 -4.02 8.94 -22.43
CA SER A 134 -3.58 8.98 -23.83
C SER A 134 -2.07 8.82 -24.01
N SER A 135 -1.44 8.03 -23.13
CA SER A 135 -0.01 7.69 -23.22
C SER A 135 0.26 6.33 -22.58
N SER A 136 1.32 5.67 -23.03
CA SER A 136 1.72 4.35 -22.55
C SER A 136 2.14 4.39 -21.08
N PHE A 137 1.96 3.27 -20.38
CA PHE A 137 2.42 3.08 -19.01
C PHE A 137 2.88 1.64 -18.79
N ARG A 138 3.64 1.42 -17.73
CA ARG A 138 4.21 0.09 -17.43
C ARG A 138 4.10 -0.24 -15.96
N ILE A 139 3.66 -1.45 -15.67
CA ILE A 139 3.57 -2.00 -14.33
C ILE A 139 4.45 -3.24 -14.26
N ARG A 140 5.37 -3.27 -13.30
CA ARG A 140 6.22 -4.43 -13.03
C ARG A 140 5.92 -5.02 -11.67
N ILE A 141 5.80 -6.33 -11.60
CA ILE A 141 5.62 -7.07 -10.34
C ILE A 141 6.91 -7.81 -10.03
N TYR A 142 7.43 -7.62 -8.82
CA TYR A 142 8.67 -8.24 -8.36
C TYR A 142 8.44 -9.11 -7.14
N GLY A 143 9.22 -10.18 -7.04
CA GLY A 143 9.06 -11.14 -5.97
C GLY A 143 9.95 -12.36 -6.10
N TYR A 144 9.50 -13.47 -5.53
CA TYR A 144 10.15 -14.77 -5.61
C TYR A 144 9.21 -15.76 -6.28
N LEU A 145 9.75 -16.52 -7.23
CA LEU A 145 9.10 -17.67 -7.82
C LEU A 145 9.72 -18.92 -7.20
N TYR A 146 8.93 -19.64 -6.41
CA TYR A 146 9.33 -20.92 -5.85
C TYR A 146 8.81 -22.03 -6.76
N GLN A 147 9.66 -22.99 -7.08
CA GLN A 147 9.34 -24.10 -7.95
C GLN A 147 9.75 -25.42 -7.31
N GLY A 148 8.80 -26.34 -7.18
CA GLY A 148 8.98 -27.63 -6.55
C GLY A 148 8.97 -27.59 -5.02
N GLU A 149 8.42 -28.66 -4.42
CA GLU A 149 8.31 -28.84 -2.96
C GLU A 149 9.65 -28.78 -2.24
N ASP A 150 10.68 -29.46 -2.77
CA ASP A 150 12.01 -29.52 -2.13
C ASP A 150 12.66 -28.14 -2.02
N HIS A 151 12.48 -27.30 -3.03
CA HIS A 151 13.00 -25.93 -3.02
C HIS A 151 12.29 -25.10 -1.96
N LEU A 152 10.95 -25.20 -1.90
CA LEU A 152 10.15 -24.48 -0.92
C LEU A 152 10.52 -24.87 0.52
N ARG A 153 10.61 -26.17 0.81
CA ARG A 153 10.98 -26.69 2.14
C ARG A 153 12.43 -26.38 2.52
N ARG A 154 13.35 -26.32 1.56
CA ARG A 154 14.74 -25.88 1.82
C ARG A 154 14.79 -24.44 2.33
N ILE A 155 13.85 -23.59 1.93
CA ILE A 155 13.80 -22.17 2.30
C ILE A 155 13.04 -21.97 3.61
N PHE A 156 11.82 -22.50 3.71
CA PHE A 156 10.91 -22.22 4.82
C PHE A 156 10.91 -23.30 5.92
N GLY A 157 11.58 -24.43 5.70
CA GLY A 157 11.44 -25.62 6.53
C GLY A 157 10.13 -26.37 6.25
N ASP A 158 9.72 -27.22 7.18
CA ASP A 158 8.52 -28.05 7.01
C ASP A 158 7.23 -27.36 7.43
N ARG A 159 7.29 -26.39 8.34
CA ARG A 159 6.13 -25.69 8.91
C ARG A 159 6.43 -24.21 9.16
N ALA A 160 5.44 -23.35 8.97
CA ALA A 160 5.48 -21.94 9.35
C ALA A 160 4.63 -21.63 10.59
N TYR A 161 4.83 -20.44 11.16
CA TYR A 161 4.03 -19.89 12.27
C TYR A 161 4.08 -20.73 13.55
N THR A 162 5.27 -21.18 13.95
CA THR A 162 5.45 -21.99 15.17
C THR A 162 5.47 -21.19 16.47
N ASP A 163 5.57 -19.86 16.38
CA ASP A 163 5.72 -18.96 17.51
C ASP A 163 4.65 -17.86 17.49
N THR A 164 4.31 -17.36 18.67
CA THR A 164 3.46 -16.16 18.82
C THR A 164 4.21 -14.93 18.33
N ALA A 165 3.55 -14.15 17.47
CA ALA A 165 4.06 -12.88 16.99
C ALA A 165 3.37 -11.72 17.71
N THR A 166 4.09 -10.66 18.07
CA THR A 166 3.51 -9.52 18.79
C THR A 166 3.69 -8.23 18.01
N ILE A 167 2.60 -7.50 17.78
CA ILE A 167 2.63 -6.10 17.35
C ILE A 167 2.80 -5.23 18.60
N VAL A 168 3.77 -4.31 18.57
CA VAL A 168 4.03 -3.39 19.69
C VAL A 168 3.92 -1.95 19.23
N ASP A 169 2.91 -1.23 19.73
CA ASP A 169 2.81 0.22 19.63
C ASP A 169 3.56 0.86 20.80
N ARG A 170 4.83 1.22 20.55
CA ARG A 170 5.69 1.84 21.56
C ARG A 170 5.29 3.28 21.90
N ASN A 171 4.56 3.96 21.02
CA ASN A 171 4.09 5.32 21.30
C ASN A 171 3.03 5.32 22.40
N ARG A 172 2.21 4.26 22.45
CA ARG A 172 1.07 4.15 23.38
C ARG A 172 1.27 3.11 24.48
N GLY A 173 2.31 2.27 24.37
CA GLY A 173 2.58 1.21 25.34
C GLY A 173 1.56 0.07 25.28
N VAL A 174 0.96 -0.17 24.11
CA VAL A 174 0.01 -1.26 23.88
C VAL A 174 0.61 -2.30 22.93
N SER A 175 0.13 -3.54 23.05
CA SER A 175 0.56 -4.64 22.20
C SER A 175 -0.59 -5.57 21.85
N LEU A 176 -0.46 -6.27 20.73
CA LEU A 176 -1.39 -7.30 20.28
C LEU A 176 -0.61 -8.55 19.90
N ASP A 177 -0.95 -9.66 20.54
CA ASP A 177 -0.43 -10.97 20.16
C ASP A 177 -1.25 -11.56 19.01
N VAL A 178 -0.54 -12.05 18.01
CA VAL A 178 -1.04 -12.69 16.80
C VAL A 178 -0.48 -14.10 16.78
N THR A 179 -1.27 -15.05 17.28
CA THR A 179 -0.93 -16.47 17.28
C THR A 179 -1.70 -17.15 16.16
N LYS A 180 -0.99 -17.73 15.20
CA LYS A 180 -1.55 -18.41 14.04
C LYS A 180 -1.25 -19.90 14.13
N ASP A 181 -2.21 -20.73 13.76
CA ASP A 181 -1.97 -22.17 13.66
C ASP A 181 -0.88 -22.46 12.64
N ALA A 182 -0.02 -23.42 12.98
CA ALA A 182 1.11 -23.77 12.14
C ALA A 182 0.64 -24.42 10.83
N VAL A 183 1.11 -23.87 9.72
CA VAL A 183 0.79 -24.33 8.35
C VAL A 183 1.95 -25.17 7.83
N ASP A 184 1.64 -26.34 7.28
CA ASP A 184 2.65 -27.18 6.63
C ASP A 184 3.06 -26.56 5.29
N ILE A 185 4.36 -26.44 5.08
CA ILE A 185 4.92 -25.83 3.86
C ILE A 185 4.73 -26.80 2.69
N SER A 186 3.92 -26.36 1.72
CA SER A 186 3.76 -27.02 0.43
C SER A 186 3.26 -26.03 -0.62
N ILE A 187 3.39 -26.40 -1.89
CA ILE A 187 2.75 -25.72 -3.02
C ILE A 187 1.23 -25.69 -2.81
N ASP A 188 0.70 -26.78 -2.26
CA ASP A 188 -0.74 -26.92 -2.05
C ASP A 188 -1.30 -26.01 -0.96
N ASN A 189 -0.53 -25.69 0.07
CA ASN A 189 -0.96 -24.85 1.18
C ASN A 189 -0.49 -23.40 1.04
N TRP A 190 0.10 -23.03 -0.10
CA TRP A 190 0.72 -21.71 -0.28
C TRP A 190 -0.28 -20.55 -0.13
N ASP A 191 -1.54 -20.73 -0.53
CA ASP A 191 -2.60 -19.75 -0.37
C ASP A 191 -3.14 -19.66 1.07
N GLU A 192 -2.76 -20.56 1.97
CA GLU A 192 -3.12 -20.54 3.41
C GLU A 192 -2.09 -19.78 4.28
N MET A 193 -0.90 -19.55 3.72
CA MET A 193 0.16 -18.74 4.33
C MET A 193 -0.27 -17.29 4.48
N VAL A 194 0.35 -16.54 5.40
CA VAL A 194 0.12 -15.11 5.58
C VAL A 194 0.25 -14.35 4.26
N GLY A 195 -0.71 -13.49 3.94
CA GLY A 195 -0.81 -12.80 2.65
C GLY A 195 -1.36 -13.63 1.48
N GLY A 196 -1.71 -14.90 1.71
CA GLY A 196 -2.46 -15.76 0.79
C GLY A 196 -3.98 -15.63 0.97
N VAL A 197 -4.75 -16.01 -0.05
CA VAL A 197 -6.20 -15.77 -0.12
C VAL A 197 -7.06 -16.68 0.75
N LYS A 198 -6.53 -17.81 1.24
CA LYS A 198 -7.25 -18.83 2.03
C LYS A 198 -6.72 -18.99 3.45
N GLN A 199 -6.14 -17.94 4.01
CA GLN A 199 -5.67 -17.96 5.39
C GLN A 199 -6.77 -18.36 6.37
N ALA A 200 -6.47 -19.32 7.24
CA ALA A 200 -7.18 -19.46 8.51
C ALA A 200 -6.87 -18.26 9.42
N LYS A 201 -7.82 -17.91 10.29
CA LYS A 201 -7.63 -16.87 11.30
C LYS A 201 -6.49 -17.22 12.27
N PRO A 202 -5.68 -16.24 12.71
CA PRO A 202 -5.69 -14.84 12.28
C PRO A 202 -5.25 -14.66 10.82
N ILE A 203 -6.01 -13.84 10.08
CA ILE A 203 -5.69 -13.43 8.70
C ILE A 203 -4.80 -12.21 8.76
N VAL A 204 -3.66 -12.24 8.07
CA VAL A 204 -2.69 -11.14 8.03
C VAL A 204 -2.42 -10.73 6.59
N TYR A 205 -2.50 -9.43 6.31
CA TYR A 205 -2.19 -8.87 4.99
C TYR A 205 -1.30 -7.62 5.10
N PRO A 206 -0.44 -7.37 4.10
CA PRO A 206 0.17 -6.07 3.97
C PRO A 206 -0.91 -5.11 3.49
N VAL A 207 -0.84 -3.87 3.94
CA VAL A 207 -1.74 -2.82 3.49
C VAL A 207 -0.95 -1.70 2.86
N VAL A 208 -1.36 -1.30 1.67
CA VAL A 208 -1.00 -0.03 1.03
C VAL A 208 -2.30 0.59 0.55
N ARG A 209 -2.61 1.79 1.02
CA ARG A 209 -3.80 2.52 0.59
C ARG A 209 -3.47 3.99 0.41
N TYR A 210 -4.22 4.65 -0.45
CA TYR A 210 -4.25 6.10 -0.52
C TYR A 210 -5.70 6.58 -0.49
N ALA A 211 -5.89 7.87 -0.22
CA ALA A 211 -7.19 8.51 -0.26
C ALA A 211 -7.09 9.93 -0.78
N TYR A 212 -8.07 10.34 -1.59
CA TYR A 212 -8.31 11.75 -1.90
C TYR A 212 -9.49 12.28 -1.09
N ASN A 213 -9.46 13.56 -0.73
CA ASN A 213 -10.62 14.18 -0.08
C ASN A 213 -11.77 14.34 -1.10
N ALA A 214 -12.91 13.69 -0.87
CA ALA A 214 -14.07 13.80 -1.76
C ALA A 214 -14.82 15.14 -1.63
N SER A 215 -14.59 15.86 -0.54
CA SER A 215 -15.25 17.12 -0.20
C SER A 215 -14.25 18.16 0.30
N ALA A 216 -14.64 19.43 0.24
CA ALA A 216 -13.79 20.51 0.75
C ALA A 216 -13.59 20.41 2.27
N THR A 217 -12.43 20.81 2.77
CA THR A 217 -12.18 20.85 4.22
C THR A 217 -13.01 21.93 4.89
N THR A 218 -13.29 21.76 6.18
CA THR A 218 -13.87 22.82 7.01
C THR A 218 -12.75 23.51 7.77
N ALA A 219 -12.73 24.84 7.72
CA ALA A 219 -11.68 25.65 8.31
C ALA A 219 -11.32 25.21 9.75
N ASN A 220 -10.03 25.00 10.01
CA ASN A 220 -9.47 24.56 11.30
C ASN A 220 -10.11 23.29 11.89
N THR A 221 -10.72 22.44 11.06
CA THR A 221 -11.38 21.20 11.50
C THR A 221 -10.70 19.99 10.86
N PRO A 222 -10.36 18.95 11.63
CA PRO A 222 -9.79 17.73 11.07
C PRO A 222 -10.69 17.08 10.01
N TYR A 223 -10.09 16.70 8.89
CA TYR A 223 -10.69 15.91 7.83
C TYR A 223 -10.21 14.46 7.94
N GLU A 224 -11.11 13.48 8.05
CA GLU A 224 -10.80 12.13 8.55
C GLU A 224 -10.96 11.00 7.50
N PHE A 225 -11.09 11.34 6.21
CA PHE A 225 -11.14 10.38 5.08
C PHE A 225 -12.10 9.18 5.29
N SER A 226 -13.29 9.46 5.81
CA SER A 226 -14.33 8.46 6.07
C SER A 226 -15.22 8.22 4.86
N TYR A 227 -15.35 6.95 4.43
CA TYR A 227 -16.29 6.58 3.37
C TYR A 227 -17.75 6.75 3.80
N LYS A 228 -18.10 6.38 5.04
CA LYS A 228 -19.46 6.55 5.59
C LYS A 228 -19.90 8.01 5.65
N ALA A 229 -18.96 8.94 5.81
CA ALA A 229 -19.22 10.38 5.83
C ALA A 229 -19.06 11.05 4.45
N ASN A 230 -18.89 10.29 3.37
CA ASN A 230 -18.64 10.82 2.02
C ASN A 230 -17.42 11.77 1.95
N GLN A 231 -16.38 11.45 2.72
CA GLN A 231 -15.09 12.17 2.71
C GLN A 231 -14.05 11.50 1.78
N VAL A 232 -14.38 10.34 1.22
CA VAL A 232 -13.64 9.65 0.16
C VAL A 232 -14.64 9.07 -0.84
N ASN A 233 -14.21 8.80 -2.08
CA ASN A 233 -15.12 8.40 -3.14
C ASN A 233 -15.41 6.89 -3.12
N THR A 234 -14.46 6.07 -2.66
CA THR A 234 -14.61 4.60 -2.63
C THR A 234 -14.33 4.02 -1.25
N ALA A 235 -14.82 2.80 -1.02
CA ALA A 235 -14.61 2.09 0.23
C ALA A 235 -13.13 1.72 0.45
N GLU A 236 -12.38 1.47 -0.63
CA GLU A 236 -10.94 1.16 -0.58
C GLU A 236 -10.10 2.37 -0.17
N GLU A 237 -10.56 3.59 -0.46
CA GLU A 237 -9.94 4.84 -0.01
C GLU A 237 -10.24 5.15 1.47
N ASN A 238 -11.08 4.36 2.15
CA ASN A 238 -11.44 4.61 3.55
C ASN A 238 -10.22 4.46 4.47
N LEU A 239 -9.87 5.56 5.16
CA LEU A 239 -8.82 5.60 6.19
C LEU A 239 -9.41 5.92 7.57
N PHE A 240 -10.70 5.61 7.75
CA PHE A 240 -11.42 5.65 9.01
C PHE A 240 -11.73 4.22 9.47
N PHE A 241 -11.11 3.79 10.55
CA PHE A 241 -11.09 2.42 11.04
C PHE A 241 -11.97 2.28 12.28
N GLU A 242 -13.08 1.55 12.15
CA GLU A 242 -14.02 1.25 13.24
C GLU A 242 -13.87 -0.20 13.67
N TYR A 243 -12.66 -0.58 14.08
CA TYR A 243 -12.38 -1.94 14.50
C TYR A 243 -12.85 -2.21 15.93
N ASP A 244 -13.35 -3.42 16.14
CA ASP A 244 -13.63 -4.01 17.44
C ASP A 244 -12.48 -4.93 17.86
N GLU A 245 -12.73 -5.85 18.80
CA GLU A 245 -11.76 -6.83 19.27
C GLU A 245 -11.30 -7.84 18.19
N SER A 246 -12.00 -7.95 17.06
CA SER A 246 -11.76 -8.96 16.03
C SER A 246 -10.87 -8.49 14.87
N GLU A 247 -10.53 -7.21 14.83
CA GLU A 247 -9.74 -6.62 13.76
C GLU A 247 -8.70 -5.64 14.30
N ALA A 248 -7.56 -5.57 13.62
CA ALA A 248 -6.50 -4.62 13.95
C ALA A 248 -5.82 -4.08 12.70
N MET A 249 -5.33 -2.84 12.80
CA MET A 249 -4.47 -2.22 11.81
C MET A 249 -3.26 -1.60 12.49
N PHE A 250 -2.07 -1.99 12.05
CA PHE A 250 -0.82 -1.42 12.50
C PHE A 250 -0.23 -0.52 11.40
N ILE A 251 -0.47 0.78 11.51
CA ILE A 251 0.02 1.78 10.54
C ILE A 251 1.51 2.01 10.77
N GLN A 252 2.32 1.65 9.77
CA GLN A 252 3.78 1.74 9.82
C GLN A 252 4.32 2.95 9.07
N SER A 253 3.59 3.42 8.05
CA SER A 253 3.99 4.54 7.21
C SER A 253 2.80 5.46 6.98
N LEU A 254 3.06 6.77 6.94
CA LEU A 254 2.08 7.80 6.60
C LEU A 254 2.74 8.82 5.69
N GLY A 255 2.08 9.09 4.57
CA GLY A 255 2.47 10.12 3.61
C GLY A 255 1.33 11.07 3.35
N VAL A 256 1.64 12.34 3.14
CA VAL A 256 0.72 13.36 2.64
C VAL A 256 1.42 14.23 1.60
N ARG A 257 0.68 14.66 0.58
CA ARG A 257 1.15 15.71 -0.33
C ARG A 257 0.80 17.06 0.25
N SER A 258 1.81 17.90 0.45
CA SER A 258 1.56 19.29 0.79
C SER A 258 0.82 19.99 -0.35
N VAL A 259 -0.24 20.70 0.00
CA VAL A 259 -1.00 21.57 -0.89
C VAL A 259 -1.23 22.91 -0.19
N ASN A 260 -1.60 23.93 -0.95
CA ASN A 260 -1.87 25.24 -0.37
C ASN A 260 -2.92 25.14 0.75
N HIS A 261 -2.68 25.86 1.85
CA HIS A 261 -3.47 25.85 3.10
C HIS A 261 -3.42 24.58 3.95
N LEU A 262 -2.78 23.49 3.50
CA LEU A 262 -2.64 22.30 4.33
C LEU A 262 -1.61 22.54 5.43
N LYS A 263 -1.99 22.33 6.69
CA LYS A 263 -1.15 22.67 7.84
C LYS A 263 -0.68 21.47 8.63
N TYR A 264 -1.60 20.55 8.92
CA TYR A 264 -1.29 19.39 9.75
C TYR A 264 -1.78 18.08 9.14
N ALA A 265 -1.11 16.98 9.51
CA ALA A 265 -1.55 15.62 9.23
C ALA A 265 -1.13 14.67 10.36
N GLY A 266 -1.88 13.61 10.60
CA GLY A 266 -1.56 12.66 11.65
C GLY A 266 -2.51 11.48 11.72
N ILE A 267 -2.44 10.76 12.84
CA ILE A 267 -3.33 9.65 13.15
C ILE A 267 -4.07 9.99 14.43
N LYS A 268 -5.38 9.80 14.46
CA LYS A 268 -6.20 9.99 15.66
C LYS A 268 -6.78 8.66 16.09
N ILE A 269 -6.45 8.22 17.29
CA ILE A 269 -6.89 6.95 17.87
C ILE A 269 -7.60 7.22 19.19
N GLY A 270 -8.86 6.80 19.28
CA GLY A 270 -9.78 7.30 20.30
C GLY A 270 -9.81 8.83 20.27
N ASP A 271 -9.72 9.47 21.42
CA ASP A 271 -9.75 10.94 21.51
C ASP A 271 -8.36 11.60 21.39
N ARG A 272 -7.32 10.84 21.05
CA ARG A 272 -5.94 11.35 21.00
C ARG A 272 -5.41 11.44 19.57
N GLU A 273 -4.74 12.55 19.28
CA GLU A 273 -4.01 12.79 18.03
C GLU A 273 -2.52 12.45 18.19
N TYR A 274 -1.93 11.92 17.12
CA TYR A 274 -0.55 11.50 17.07
C TYR A 274 0.18 12.07 15.85
N PRO A 275 1.37 12.69 16.06
CA PRO A 275 1.97 13.02 17.36
C PRO A 275 1.09 13.98 18.18
N ALA A 276 1.27 13.96 19.51
CA ALA A 276 0.42 14.71 20.44
C ALA A 276 0.35 16.21 20.10
N GLY A 277 -0.85 16.78 20.22
CA GLY A 277 -1.15 18.14 19.77
C GLY A 277 -1.96 18.09 18.49
N SER A 278 -1.48 18.71 17.42
CA SER A 278 -2.19 18.81 16.13
C SER A 278 -1.63 17.85 15.07
N GLY A 279 -0.78 16.89 15.42
CA GLY A 279 -0.08 16.04 14.45
C GLY A 279 1.19 16.66 13.88
N PHE A 280 1.65 16.13 12.74
CA PHE A 280 2.83 16.61 12.02
C PHE A 280 2.52 17.89 11.24
N ARG A 281 3.47 18.84 11.22
CA ARG A 281 3.44 20.01 10.32
C ARG A 281 3.73 19.58 8.89
N VAL A 282 2.88 19.98 7.95
CA VAL A 282 2.94 19.60 6.53
C VAL A 282 2.73 20.78 5.57
N ASP A 283 2.85 21.99 6.11
CA ASP A 283 2.75 23.29 5.42
C ASP A 283 3.99 23.65 4.57
N TYR A 284 4.98 22.76 4.51
CA TYR A 284 6.19 22.93 3.70
C TYR A 284 6.10 22.04 2.45
N PRO A 285 6.11 22.58 1.20
CA PRO A 285 5.72 21.87 -0.03
C PRO A 285 6.39 20.53 -0.36
N VAL A 286 7.55 20.23 0.24
CA VAL A 286 8.35 19.00 -0.01
C VAL A 286 9.29 18.65 1.14
N ALA A 287 9.64 19.64 1.97
CA ALA A 287 10.61 19.48 3.06
C ALA A 287 9.97 19.05 4.39
N HIS A 288 8.74 18.53 4.35
CA HIS A 288 8.05 18.02 5.53
C HIS A 288 8.27 16.51 5.68
N PRO A 289 8.25 15.97 6.91
CA PRO A 289 8.66 14.59 7.19
C PRO A 289 7.73 13.52 6.60
N LEU A 290 6.54 13.92 6.13
CA LEU A 290 5.52 13.01 5.58
C LEU A 290 5.40 13.11 4.06
N HIS A 291 6.31 13.80 3.37
CA HIS A 291 6.21 13.96 1.92
C HIS A 291 6.33 12.61 1.20
N PHE A 292 5.49 12.37 0.18
CA PHE A 292 5.59 11.21 -0.71
C PHE A 292 5.29 11.60 -2.17
N GLY A 293 5.50 10.67 -3.10
CA GLY A 293 5.28 10.89 -4.52
C GLY A 293 6.39 11.73 -5.14
N HIS A 294 6.09 12.50 -6.18
CA HIS A 294 7.11 13.20 -6.96
C HIS A 294 7.90 14.23 -6.12
N GLY A 295 9.20 14.35 -6.35
CA GLY A 295 10.11 15.21 -5.59
C GLY A 295 10.02 16.70 -5.89
N TYR A 296 9.10 17.13 -6.77
CA TYR A 296 8.88 18.54 -7.11
C TYR A 296 8.16 19.28 -5.97
N PRO A 297 8.49 20.57 -5.71
CA PRO A 297 9.52 21.41 -6.36
C PRO A 297 10.97 21.27 -5.88
N LEU A 298 11.32 20.36 -4.97
CA LEU A 298 12.71 20.23 -4.50
C LEU A 298 13.64 19.73 -5.62
N PHE A 299 13.13 18.83 -6.45
CA PHE A 299 13.76 18.41 -7.69
C PHE A 299 13.00 18.97 -8.90
N PRO A 300 13.67 19.22 -10.04
CA PRO A 300 13.03 19.62 -11.28
C PRO A 300 11.90 18.67 -11.69
N GLN A 301 10.86 19.24 -12.31
CA GLN A 301 9.64 18.53 -12.67
C GLN A 301 9.87 17.40 -13.70
N ASP A 302 10.89 17.54 -14.53
CA ASP A 302 11.27 16.64 -15.62
C ASP A 302 12.19 15.50 -15.16
N ILE A 303 12.67 15.52 -13.92
CA ILE A 303 13.50 14.46 -13.36
C ILE A 303 12.60 13.52 -12.53
N PRO A 304 12.51 12.23 -12.88
CA PRO A 304 11.64 11.27 -12.20
C PRO A 304 12.26 10.85 -10.86
N ILE A 305 12.27 11.74 -9.88
CA ILE A 305 12.68 11.46 -8.50
C ILE A 305 11.45 11.46 -7.62
N PHE A 306 11.31 10.43 -6.79
CA PHE A 306 10.16 10.22 -5.93
C PHE A 306 10.57 9.94 -4.49
N TYR A 307 9.64 10.20 -3.58
CA TYR A 307 9.71 9.79 -2.19
C TYR A 307 8.70 8.67 -1.96
N ALA A 308 9.17 7.53 -1.44
CA ALA A 308 8.28 6.50 -0.92
C ALA A 308 7.51 7.04 0.30
N VAL A 309 6.35 6.43 0.60
CA VAL A 309 5.55 6.75 1.79
C VAL A 309 6.42 6.64 3.05
N PRO A 310 6.65 7.73 3.80
CA PRO A 310 7.60 7.74 4.92
C PRO A 310 7.18 6.81 6.05
N ARG A 311 8.16 6.05 6.58
CA ARG A 311 7.97 5.22 7.77
C ARG A 311 7.87 6.09 9.03
N LEU A 312 6.95 5.73 9.90
CA LEU A 312 6.81 6.27 11.24
C LEU A 312 7.80 5.56 12.18
N ASN A 313 8.36 6.27 13.16
CA ASN A 313 9.42 5.73 14.02
C ASN A 313 9.04 4.40 14.72
N TRP A 314 7.79 4.25 15.18
CA TRP A 314 7.32 3.03 15.88
C TRP A 314 5.94 2.53 15.42
N GLY A 315 5.34 3.16 14.40
CA GLY A 315 3.97 2.86 13.97
C GLY A 315 2.89 3.14 15.02
N PHE A 316 1.64 2.83 14.68
CA PHE A 316 0.49 2.96 15.57
C PHE A 316 -0.49 1.80 15.39
N LEU A 317 -0.89 1.19 16.50
CA LEU A 317 -1.85 0.08 16.52
C LEU A 317 -3.25 0.62 16.78
N ILE A 318 -4.19 0.25 15.91
CA ILE A 318 -5.64 0.48 16.05
C ILE A 318 -6.28 -0.89 16.24
N HIS A 319 -6.86 -1.15 17.42
CA HIS A 319 -7.52 -2.40 17.81
C HIS A 319 -8.44 -2.11 19.00
N ASP A 320 -9.68 -2.60 18.97
CA ASP A 320 -10.70 -2.35 20.00
C ASP A 320 -10.95 -0.84 20.28
N GLU A 321 -10.69 0.00 19.28
CA GLU A 321 -10.95 1.43 19.33
C GLU A 321 -10.94 2.05 17.92
N LYS A 322 -11.59 3.21 17.78
CA LYS A 322 -11.62 3.92 16.50
C LYS A 322 -10.27 4.58 16.19
N GLY A 323 -9.76 4.35 15.00
CA GLY A 323 -8.59 5.04 14.46
C GLY A 323 -8.91 5.73 13.15
N ARG A 324 -8.23 6.84 12.84
CA ARG A 324 -8.34 7.51 11.54
C ARG A 324 -7.07 8.25 11.17
N VAL A 325 -6.79 8.32 9.88
CA VAL A 325 -5.85 9.31 9.34
C VAL A 325 -6.58 10.65 9.26
N PHE A 326 -5.94 11.72 9.69
CA PHE A 326 -6.51 13.06 9.58
C PHE A 326 -5.55 14.05 8.93
N VAL A 327 -6.14 15.11 8.36
CA VAL A 327 -5.45 16.32 7.93
C VAL A 327 -6.21 17.55 8.41
N GLN A 328 -5.54 18.69 8.51
CA GLN A 328 -6.17 19.94 8.93
C GLN A 328 -5.58 21.12 8.16
N ASP A 329 -6.45 22.03 7.72
CA ASP A 329 -6.07 23.27 7.04
C ASP A 329 -5.62 24.38 8.02
N ASP A 330 -5.16 25.50 7.48
CA ASP A 330 -4.67 26.67 8.22
C ASP A 330 -5.76 27.69 8.62
N GLY A 331 -7.03 27.33 8.41
CA GLY A 331 -8.19 28.23 8.53
C GLY A 331 -8.79 28.61 7.18
N ASN A 332 -8.15 28.26 6.06
CA ASN A 332 -8.71 28.38 4.72
C ASN A 332 -9.07 27.00 4.17
N SER A 333 -10.33 26.85 3.74
CA SER A 333 -10.82 25.59 3.18
C SER A 333 -10.03 25.18 1.93
N ILE A 334 -9.73 23.90 1.84
CA ILE A 334 -9.08 23.25 0.69
C ILE A 334 -10.16 22.50 -0.09
N SER A 335 -10.27 22.75 -1.40
CA SER A 335 -11.31 22.12 -2.23
C SER A 335 -11.14 20.60 -2.34
N ALA A 336 -12.24 19.92 -2.69
CA ALA A 336 -12.24 18.49 -3.01
C ALA A 336 -11.13 18.11 -4.03
N ASN A 337 -10.67 16.87 -3.93
CA ASN A 337 -9.67 16.23 -4.78
C ASN A 337 -8.25 16.84 -4.77
N ASN A 338 -7.96 17.78 -3.87
CA ASN A 338 -6.62 18.38 -3.76
C ASN A 338 -5.71 17.67 -2.76
N ILE A 339 -6.27 17.17 -1.66
CA ILE A 339 -5.49 16.49 -0.63
C ILE A 339 -5.39 15.01 -1.00
N VAL A 340 -4.17 14.48 -0.93
CA VAL A 340 -3.92 13.04 -1.01
C VAL A 340 -3.04 12.59 0.15
N VAL A 341 -3.46 11.51 0.78
CA VAL A 341 -2.71 10.80 1.82
C VAL A 341 -2.47 9.37 1.39
N ALA A 342 -1.42 8.75 1.91
CA ALA A 342 -1.11 7.35 1.69
C ALA A 342 -0.61 6.70 2.98
N ILE A 343 -0.93 5.42 3.19
CA ILE A 343 -0.44 4.63 4.30
C ILE A 343 0.19 3.34 3.83
N GLN A 344 1.11 2.82 4.64
CA GLN A 344 1.45 1.40 4.64
C GLN A 344 1.22 0.85 6.03
N ALA A 345 0.67 -0.36 6.11
CA ALA A 345 0.27 -0.95 7.37
C ALA A 345 0.28 -2.49 7.29
N ILE A 346 0.02 -3.13 8.44
CA ILE A 346 -0.32 -4.55 8.53
C ILE A 346 -1.76 -4.63 9.03
N TYR A 347 -2.61 -5.34 8.30
CA TYR A 347 -3.96 -5.67 8.75
C TYR A 347 -3.98 -7.06 9.37
N VAL A 348 -4.73 -7.21 10.45
CA VAL A 348 -4.97 -8.48 11.12
C VAL A 348 -6.48 -8.64 11.36
N SER A 349 -7.03 -9.79 10.99
CA SER A 349 -8.35 -10.24 11.46
C SER A 349 -8.16 -11.44 12.36
N LEU A 350 -8.52 -11.31 13.64
CA LEU A 350 -8.28 -12.27 14.72
C LEU A 350 -9.26 -13.43 14.70
#